data_AF-A0AAW5FWA1-F1
#
_entry.id   AF-A0AAW5FWA1-F1
#
_cell.length_a   1.000
_cell.length_b   1.000
_cell.length_c   1.000
_cell.angle_alpha   90.00
_cell.angle_beta   90.00
_cell.angle_gamma   90.00
#
_symmetry.space_group_name_H-M   'P 1'
#
loop_
_entity.id
_entity.type
_entity.pdbx_description
1 polymer ?
#
loop_
_entity_poly.entity_id
_entity_poly.type
_entity_poly.pdbx_seq_one_letter_code
_entity_poly.pdbx_strand_id
1 'polypeptide(L)' 'MKVLDQANAELCRHRDLALTAYARRLLARGEDIDGEEFRAALSKYAGELEAWRTKAMDALRQFVEAMIERPSATLH' A
#
# COMPACT_ATOMS: atom_id res chain seq x y z
N MET A 1 -1.41 18.65 -7.27
CA MET A 1 -1.43 17.18 -7.42
C MET A 1 -2.31 16.47 -6.37
N LYS A 2 -3.45 17.08 -5.97
CA LYS A 2 -4.27 16.62 -4.82
C LYS A 2 -4.79 15.18 -4.91
N VAL A 3 -5.00 14.66 -6.13
CA VAL A 3 -5.50 13.30 -6.37
C VAL A 3 -4.47 12.24 -5.98
N LEU A 4 -3.18 12.46 -6.28
CA LEU A 4 -2.12 11.52 -5.90
C LEU A 4 -1.89 11.52 -4.38
N ASP A 5 -2.03 12.68 -3.73
CA ASP A 5 -1.93 12.78 -2.27
C ASP A 5 -3.06 12.02 -1.57
N GLN A 6 -4.30 12.15 -2.08
CA GLN A 6 -5.46 11.41 -1.58
C GLN A 6 -5.33 9.89 -1.79
N ALA A 7 -4.91 9.46 -2.99
CA ALA A 7 -4.67 8.05 -3.27
C ALA A 7 -3.57 7.47 -2.36
N ASN A 8 -2.49 8.21 -2.13
CA ASN A 8 -1.43 7.79 -1.21
C ASN A 8 -1.97 7.63 0.22
N ALA A 9 -2.79 8.57 0.70
CA ALA A 9 -3.41 8.48 2.01
C ALA A 9 -4.34 7.26 2.15
N GLU A 10 -5.10 6.93 1.10
CA GLU A 10 -5.93 5.72 1.05
C GLU A 10 -5.10 4.43 1.08
N LEU A 11 -4.05 4.34 0.28
CA LEU A 11 -3.17 3.18 0.27
C LEU A 11 -2.47 2.97 1.61
N CYS A 12 -2.04 4.04 2.28
CA CYS A 12 -1.51 3.97 3.65
C CYS A 12 -2.56 3.41 4.64
N ARG A 13 -3.80 3.89 4.58
CA ARG A 13 -4.88 3.38 5.43
C ARG A 13 -5.13 1.88 5.20
N HIS A 14 -5.15 1.44 3.94
CA HIS A 14 -5.33 0.02 3.61
C HIS A 14 -4.17 -0.85 4.09
N ARG A 15 -2.92 -0.37 3.96
CA ARG A 15 -1.74 -1.04 4.51
C ARG A 15 -1.88 -1.26 6.03
N ASP A 16 -2.24 -0.21 6.77
CA ASP A 16 -2.30 -0.28 8.23
C ASP A 16 -3.44 -1.20 8.72
N LEU A 17 -4.58 -1.20 8.00
CA LEU A 17 -5.68 -2.13 8.24
C LEU A 17 -5.29 -3.58 7.96
N ALA A 18 -4.60 -3.84 6.84
CA ALA A 18 -4.11 -5.17 6.50
C ALA A 18 -3.10 -5.68 7.53
N LEU A 19 -2.17 -4.83 7.96
CA LEU A 19 -1.18 -5.16 8.99
C LEU A 19 -1.85 -5.49 10.32
N THR A 20 -2.86 -4.70 10.72
CA THR A 20 -3.65 -4.96 11.94
C THR A 20 -4.39 -6.29 11.86
N ALA A 21 -5.03 -6.58 10.72
CA ALA A 21 -5.74 -7.85 10.52
C ALA A 21 -4.78 -9.05 10.56
N TYR A 22 -3.59 -8.91 9.99
CA TYR A 22 -2.56 -9.95 10.03
C TYR A 22 -2.05 -10.19 11.46
N ALA A 23 -1.73 -9.14 12.21
CA ALA A 23 -1.35 -9.26 13.63
C ALA A 23 -2.42 -10.02 14.44
N ARG A 24 -3.70 -9.67 14.27
CA ARG A 24 -4.81 -10.39 14.92
C ARG A 24 -4.87 -11.87 14.54
N ARG A 25 -4.55 -12.21 13.28
CA ARG A 25 -4.50 -13.60 12.82
C ARG A 25 -3.37 -14.39 13.46
N LEU A 26 -2.19 -13.78 13.63
CA LEU A 26 -1.07 -14.40 14.32
C LEU A 26 -1.42 -14.67 15.80
N LEU A 27 -1.99 -13.68 16.49
CA LEU A 27 -2.45 -13.85 17.88
C LEU A 27 -3.51 -14.94 18.02
N ALA A 28 -4.47 -15.03 17.08
CA ALA A 28 -5.50 -16.07 17.09
C ALA A 28 -4.93 -17.49 16.87
N ARG A 29 -3.70 -17.62 16.36
CA ARG A 29 -2.97 -18.89 16.25
C ARG A 29 -2.17 -19.24 17.51
N GLY A 30 -2.16 -18.36 18.50
CA GLY A 30 -1.40 -18.53 19.74
C GLY A 30 0.05 -18.05 19.65
N GLU A 31 0.41 -17.25 18.63
CA GLU A 31 1.73 -16.62 18.59
C GLU A 31 1.87 -15.60 19.73
N ASP A 32 3.04 -15.61 20.38
CA ASP A 32 3.39 -14.65 21.43
C ASP A 32 3.62 -13.27 20.81
N ILE A 33 2.89 -12.26 21.27
CA ILE A 33 2.99 -10.87 20.79
C ILE A 33 4.39 -10.28 21.02
N ASP A 34 5.07 -10.74 22.07
CA ASP A 34 6.44 -10.35 22.39
C ASP A 34 7.48 -11.29 21.76
N GLY A 35 7.03 -12.35 21.10
CA GLY A 35 7.88 -13.36 20.47
C GLY A 35 8.61 -12.84 19.24
N GLU A 36 9.84 -13.33 19.04
CA GLU A 36 10.65 -12.98 17.87
C GLU A 36 9.97 -13.42 16.57
N GLU A 37 9.32 -14.60 16.55
CA GLU A 37 8.62 -15.13 15.39
C GLU A 37 7.45 -14.22 14.96
N PHE A 38 6.65 -13.74 15.91
CA PHE A 38 5.57 -12.80 15.65
C PHE A 38 6.10 -11.50 15.05
N ARG A 39 7.15 -10.93 15.66
CA ARG A 39 7.79 -9.68 15.16
C ARG A 39 8.38 -9.87 13.77
N ALA A 40 9.04 -11.00 13.51
CA ALA A 40 9.62 -11.32 12.21
C ALA A 40 8.52 -11.49 11.14
N ALA A 41 7.44 -12.22 11.44
CA ALA A 41 6.31 -12.40 10.55
C ALA A 41 5.62 -11.07 10.24
N LEU A 42 5.39 -10.23 11.26
CA LEU A 42 4.75 -8.93 11.11
C LEU A 42 5.63 -7.95 10.30
N SER A 43 6.93 -7.92 10.57
CA SER A 43 7.92 -7.10 9.85
C SER A 43 8.00 -7.50 8.37
N LYS A 44 8.08 -8.81 8.10
CA LYS A 44 8.06 -9.32 6.73
C LYS A 44 6.81 -8.88 5.97
N TYR A 45 5.64 -9.06 6.58
CA TYR A 45 4.37 -8.69 5.95
C TYR A 45 4.24 -7.18 5.76
N ALA A 46 4.70 -6.37 6.71
CA ALA A 46 4.77 -4.91 6.55
C ALA A 46 5.62 -4.51 5.35
N GLY A 47 6.78 -5.15 5.15
CA GLY A 47 7.64 -4.94 3.98
C GLY A 47 6.95 -5.29 2.65
N GLU A 48 6.21 -6.42 2.61
CA GLU A 48 5.44 -6.82 1.43
C GLU A 48 4.34 -5.80 1.07
N LEU A 49 3.62 -5.29 2.08
CA LEU A 49 2.58 -4.27 1.84
C LEU A 49 3.18 -2.93 1.40
N GLU A 50 4.34 -2.56 1.93
CA GLU A 50 5.03 -1.33 1.54
C GLU A 50 5.55 -1.40 0.09
N ALA A 51 6.07 -2.55 -0.33
CA ALA A 51 6.44 -2.79 -1.72
C ALA A 51 5.22 -2.70 -2.65
N TRP A 52 4.09 -3.28 -2.23
CA TRP A 52 2.83 -3.19 -2.98
C TRP A 52 2.33 -1.74 -3.10
N ARG A 53 2.33 -0.99 -2.00
CA ARG A 53 1.95 0.44 -1.96
C ARG A 53 2.79 1.27 -2.93
N THR A 54 4.12 1.08 -2.88
CA THR A 54 5.06 1.81 -3.73
C THR A 54 4.78 1.55 -5.21
N LYS A 55 4.63 0.28 -5.60
CA LYS A 55 4.31 -0.10 -6.97
C LYS A 55 2.97 0.49 -7.44
N ALA A 56 1.96 0.51 -6.58
CA ALA A 56 0.66 1.11 -6.89
C ALA A 56 0.76 2.63 -7.11
N MET A 57 1.52 3.32 -6.26
CA MET A 57 1.76 4.77 -6.40
C MET A 57 2.54 5.11 -7.67
N ASP A 58 3.53 4.30 -8.04
CA ASP A 58 4.29 4.50 -9.28
C ASP A 58 3.39 4.33 -10.51
N ALA A 59 2.55 3.30 -10.53
CA ALA A 59 1.58 3.08 -11.61
C ALA A 59 0.57 4.24 -11.72
N LEU A 60 0.06 4.73 -10.59
CA LEU A 60 -0.84 5.88 -10.56
C LEU A 60 -0.17 7.15 -11.08
N ARG A 61 1.10 7.38 -10.73
CA ARG A 61 1.87 8.51 -11.22
C ARG A 61 2.03 8.46 -12.73
N GLN A 62 2.47 7.32 -13.27
CA GLN A 62 2.62 7.10 -14.71
C GLN A 62 1.30 7.31 -15.45
N PHE A 63 0.19 6.85 -14.88
CA PHE A 63 -1.14 7.06 -15.46
C PHE A 63 -1.52 8.54 -15.51
N VAL A 64 -1.31 9.29 -14.42
CA VAL A 64 -1.59 10.73 -14.36
C VAL A 64 -0.70 11.51 -15.33
N GLU A 65 0.59 11.18 -15.41
CA GLU A 65 1.53 11.78 -16.36
C GLU A 65 1.07 11.54 -17.81
N ALA A 66 0.69 10.31 -18.15
CA ALA A 66 0.18 9.97 -19.49
C ALA A 66 -1.12 10.71 -19.85
N MET A 67 -1.98 11.04 -18.86
CA MET A 67 -3.17 11.88 -19.10
C MET A 67 -2.80 13.36 -19.32
N ILE A 68 -1.79 13.87 -18.62
CA ILE A 68 -1.31 15.25 -18.76
C ILE A 68 -0.59 15.45 -20.11
N GLU A 69 0.17 14.44 -20.57
CA GLU A 69 0.90 14.48 -21.85
C GLU A 69 -0.01 14.31 -23.08
N ARG A 70 -1.30 13.99 -22.90
CA ARG A 70 -2.29 13.92 -23.99
C ARG A 70 -3.36 15.04 -23.98
N PRO A 71 -3.04 16.35 -24.12
CA PRO A 71 -4.09 17.35 -24.28
C PRO A 71 -4.68 17.47 -25.69
N SER A 72 -4.17 16.79 -26.73
CA SER A 72 -4.60 17.09 -28.11
C SER A 72 -4.55 15.90 -29.07
N ALA A 73 -5.56 15.04 -29.03
CA ALA A 73 -5.84 14.08 -30.11
C ALA A 73 -7.35 13.87 -30.32
N THR A 74 -8.19 14.84 -29.96
CA THR A 74 -9.64 14.76 -30.25
C THR A 74 -10.22 16.16 -30.44
N LEU A 75 -9.83 16.82 -31.54
CA LEU A 75 -10.55 17.91 -32.17
C LEU A 75 -10.03 18.04 -33.61
N HIS A 76 -10.37 17.10 -34.48
CA HIS A 76 -10.40 17.27 -35.94
C HIS A 76 -11.40 16.28 -36.54
#